data_AF-A0A2T4U1Z0-F1
#
_entry.id   AF-A0A2T4U1Z0-F1
#
_cell.length_a   1.000
_cell.length_b   1.000
_cell.length_c   1.000
_cell.angle_alpha   90.00
_cell.angle_beta   90.00
_cell.angle_gamma   90.00
#
_symmetry.space_group_name_H-M   'P 1'
#
loop_
_entity.id
_entity.type
_entity.pdbx_description
1 polymer ?
#
loop_
_entity_poly.entity_id
_entity_poly.type
_entity_poly.pdbx_seq_one_letter_code
_entity_poly.pdbx_strand_id
1 'polypeptide(L)'
;MTIIEYTPKRIASFKMVETDPCQTLERAERNLCLYQAMNKLTIQEQRVVTLLYGFLAKGSLSRVEVSAELSISPQRVYQLEKSALRKLRLHMKINY
;
A
#
# COMPACT_ATOMS: atom_id res chain seq x y z
N MET A 1 -6.89 -34.84 -45.09
CA MET A 1 -7.64 -34.26 -43.96
C MET A 1 -6.84 -34.53 -42.70
N THR A 2 -6.16 -33.52 -42.18
CA THR A 2 -5.24 -33.67 -41.03
C THR A 2 -6.04 -33.40 -39.76
N ILE A 3 -6.19 -34.41 -38.90
CA ILE A 3 -6.83 -34.26 -37.60
C ILE A 3 -5.79 -33.62 -36.67
N ILE A 4 -6.04 -32.36 -36.30
CA ILE A 4 -5.21 -31.65 -35.33
C ILE A 4 -5.62 -32.15 -33.94
N GLU A 5 -4.73 -32.87 -33.27
CA GLU A 5 -4.89 -33.26 -31.87
C GLU A 5 -4.88 -32.00 -30.99
N TYR A 6 -6.05 -31.60 -30.51
CA TYR A 6 -6.17 -30.56 -29.49
C TYR A 6 -5.86 -31.18 -28.13
N THR A 7 -4.65 -30.95 -27.62
CA THR A 7 -4.31 -31.24 -26.24
C THR A 7 -4.81 -30.10 -25.34
N PRO A 8 -5.74 -30.34 -24.40
CA PRO A 8 -6.04 -29.33 -23.40
C PRO A 8 -4.88 -29.28 -22.40
N LYS A 9 -4.03 -28.25 -22.51
CA LYS A 9 -3.13 -27.82 -21.44
C LYS A 9 -3.99 -27.34 -20.27
N ARG A 10 -4.44 -28.30 -19.46
CA ARG A 10 -5.37 -28.10 -18.37
C ARG A 10 -4.62 -27.42 -17.21
N ILE A 11 -4.79 -26.10 -17.17
CA ILE A 11 -4.93 -25.28 -15.97
C ILE A 11 -3.73 -25.41 -15.01
N ALA A 12 -2.77 -24.51 -15.20
CA ALA A 12 -1.79 -24.17 -14.18
C ALA A 12 -2.51 -24.02 -12.84
N SER A 13 -2.04 -24.79 -11.87
CA SER A 13 -2.49 -24.89 -10.50
C SER A 13 -2.98 -23.54 -9.97
N PHE A 14 -4.29 -23.35 -10.00
CA PHE A 14 -4.97 -22.27 -9.29
C PHE A 14 -4.73 -22.59 -7.81
N LYS A 15 -3.62 -22.10 -7.26
CA LYS A 15 -3.44 -22.07 -5.81
C LYS A 15 -4.57 -21.18 -5.31
N MET A 16 -5.67 -21.80 -4.90
CA MET A 16 -6.53 -21.20 -3.90
C MET A 16 -5.57 -20.92 -2.74
N VAL A 17 -5.14 -19.67 -2.62
CA VAL A 17 -4.61 -19.18 -1.36
C VAL A 17 -5.85 -19.22 -0.50
N GLU A 18 -6.07 -20.33 0.21
CA GLU A 18 -6.96 -20.38 1.34
C GLU A 18 -6.37 -19.39 2.34
N THR A 19 -6.71 -18.11 2.17
CA THR A 19 -6.43 -17.10 3.17
C THR A 19 -7.25 -17.49 4.37
N ASP A 20 -6.54 -18.03 5.36
CA ASP A 20 -7.06 -18.30 6.69
C ASP A 20 -8.01 -17.15 7.12
N PRO A 21 -9.25 -17.43 7.52
CA PRO A 21 -10.20 -16.41 7.97
C PRO A 21 -9.60 -15.49 9.04
N CYS A 22 -8.75 -16.02 9.92
CA CYS A 22 -8.03 -15.22 10.91
C CYS A 22 -7.08 -14.21 10.26
N GLN A 23 -6.27 -14.63 9.27
CA GLN A 23 -5.39 -13.72 8.53
C GLN A 23 -6.16 -12.64 7.76
N THR A 24 -7.35 -12.98 7.25
CA THR A 24 -8.23 -12.03 6.57
C THR A 24 -8.76 -10.98 7.55
N LEU A 25 -9.20 -11.41 8.73
CA LEU A 25 -9.68 -10.53 9.80
C LEU A 25 -8.56 -9.63 10.31
N GLU A 26 -7.39 -10.18 10.64
CA GLU A 26 -6.22 -9.40 11.08
C GLU A 26 -5.83 -8.34 10.05
N ARG A 27 -5.87 -8.69 8.75
CA ARG A 27 -5.59 -7.74 7.68
C ARG A 27 -6.64 -6.63 7.62
N ALA A 28 -7.92 -6.95 7.80
CA ALA A 28 -9.01 -5.98 7.81
C ALA A 28 -8.87 -5.01 8.99
N GLU A 29 -8.65 -5.53 10.20
CA GLU A 29 -8.44 -4.73 11.43
C GLU A 29 -7.20 -3.83 11.31
N ARG A 30 -6.09 -4.38 10.82
CA ARG A 30 -4.87 -3.59 10.57
C ARG A 30 -5.14 -2.46 9.58
N ASN A 31 -5.85 -2.74 8.49
CA ASN A 31 -6.18 -1.72 7.50
C ASN A 31 -7.08 -0.64 8.11
N LEU A 32 -8.06 -1.03 8.94
CA LEU A 32 -8.94 -0.09 9.65
C LEU A 32 -8.14 0.84 10.57
N CYS A 33 -7.25 0.30 11.39
CA CYS A 33 -6.34 1.07 12.24
C CYS A 33 -5.48 2.05 11.42
N LEU A 34 -4.98 1.60 10.27
CA LEU A 34 -4.20 2.45 9.37
C LEU A 34 -5.05 3.60 8.81
N TYR A 35 -6.27 3.34 8.34
CA TYR A 35 -7.17 4.40 7.88
C TYR A 35 -7.49 5.42 8.97
N GLN A 36 -7.76 4.96 10.20
CA GLN A 36 -8.01 5.85 11.33
C GLN A 36 -6.81 6.75 11.64
N ALA A 37 -5.59 6.22 11.53
CA ALA A 37 -4.37 7.00 11.73
C ALA A 37 -4.13 7.98 10.57
N MET A 38 -4.38 7.57 9.33
CA MET A 38 -4.28 8.41 8.14
C MET A 38 -5.24 9.61 8.21
N ASN A 39 -6.42 9.47 8.82
CA ASN A 39 -7.37 10.57 9.03
C ASN A 39 -6.81 11.71 9.93
N LYS A 40 -5.70 11.49 10.64
CA LYS A 40 -5.00 12.54 11.42
C LYS A 40 -4.00 13.35 10.60
N LEU A 41 -3.72 12.90 9.38
CA LEU A 41 -2.82 13.56 8.45
C LEU A 41 -3.61 14.52 7.55
N THR A 42 -2.94 15.56 7.07
CA THR A 42 -3.49 16.41 6.00
C THR A 42 -3.59 15.64 4.68
N ILE A 43 -4.43 16.09 3.75
CA ILE A 43 -4.60 15.44 2.44
C ILE A 43 -3.26 15.28 1.70
N GLN A 44 -2.37 16.27 1.75
CA GLN A 44 -1.05 16.17 1.12
C GLN A 44 -0.14 15.14 1.79
N GLU A 45 -0.12 15.10 3.12
CA GLU A 45 0.63 14.10 3.89
C GLU A 45 0.11 12.69 3.59
N GLN A 46 -1.22 12.51 3.54
CA GLN A 46 -1.83 11.23 3.19
C GLN A 46 -1.37 10.77 1.80
N ARG A 47 -1.42 11.64 0.79
CA ARG A 47 -0.99 11.30 -0.57
C ARG A 47 0.48 10.90 -0.63
N VAL A 48 1.36 11.64 0.03
CA VAL A 48 2.80 11.31 0.08
C VAL A 48 3.04 9.96 0.75
N VAL A 49 2.45 9.71 1.92
CA VAL A 49 2.64 8.47 2.68
C VAL A 49 2.05 7.27 1.93
N THR A 50 0.88 7.40 1.32
CA THR A 50 0.27 6.34 0.52
C THR A 50 1.17 5.92 -0.65
N LEU A 51 1.73 6.89 -1.37
CA LEU A 51 2.62 6.60 -2.51
C LEU A 51 3.98 6.04 -2.07
N LEU A 52 4.59 6.57 -1.01
CA LEU A 52 5.91 6.11 -0.55
C LEU A 52 5.88 4.68 -0.01
N TYR A 53 4.86 4.31 0.74
CA TYR A 53 4.81 3.01 1.43
C TYR A 53 3.88 2.00 0.76
N GLY A 54 3.23 2.40 -0.34
CA GLY A 54 2.37 1.50 -1.10
C GLY A 54 1.14 1.02 -0.33
N PHE A 55 0.60 1.89 0.53
CA PHE A 55 -0.68 1.60 1.16
C PHE A 55 -1.77 1.62 0.08
N LEU A 56 -2.80 0.78 0.24
CA LEU A 56 -3.97 0.74 -0.66
C LEU A 56 -3.72 0.16 -2.07
N ALA A 57 -2.83 -0.83 -2.17
CA ALA A 57 -2.58 -1.62 -3.38
C ALA A 57 -1.89 -0.89 -4.55
N LYS A 58 -1.43 0.35 -4.35
CA LYS A 58 -0.37 0.93 -5.19
C LYS A 58 0.97 0.46 -4.64
N GLY A 59 1.93 0.09 -5.49
CA GLY A 59 3.29 -0.21 -5.04
C GLY A 59 3.94 0.99 -4.35
N SER A 60 5.04 0.76 -3.62
CA SER A 60 5.85 1.84 -3.05
C SER A 60 6.62 2.56 -4.15
N LEU A 61 6.55 3.88 -4.18
CA LEU A 61 7.34 4.75 -5.05
C LEU A 61 8.53 5.35 -4.28
N SER A 62 9.61 5.64 -4.99
CA SER A 62 10.71 6.43 -4.45
C SER A 62 10.29 7.90 -4.25
N ARG A 63 11.01 8.64 -3.42
CA ARG A 63 10.75 10.08 -3.21
C ARG A 63 10.82 10.91 -4.49
N VAL A 64 11.66 10.50 -5.45
CA VAL A 64 11.80 11.16 -6.75
C VAL A 64 10.56 10.92 -7.61
N GLU A 65 10.07 9.69 -7.64
CA GLU A 65 8.83 9.35 -8.35
C GLU A 65 7.60 10.04 -7.72
N VAL A 66 7.52 10.10 -6.40
CA VAL A 66 6.45 10.84 -5.70
C VAL A 66 6.52 12.34 -5.98
N SER A 67 7.73 12.90 -6.04
CA SER A 67 7.95 14.30 -6.41
C SER A 67 7.42 14.59 -7.82
N ALA A 68 7.69 13.69 -8.78
CA ALA A 68 7.15 13.79 -10.13
C ALA A 68 5.61 13.63 -10.15
N GLU A 69 5.05 12.59 -9.51
CA GLU A 69 3.61 12.31 -9.52
C GLU A 69 2.78 13.43 -8.87
N LEU A 70 3.32 14.07 -7.83
CA LEU A 70 2.64 15.15 -7.11
C LEU A 70 3.04 16.56 -7.60
N SER A 71 3.96 16.67 -8.54
CA SER A 71 4.49 17.95 -9.04
C SER A 71 4.98 18.88 -7.91
N ILE A 72 5.69 18.32 -6.93
CA ILE A 72 6.27 19.06 -5.80
C ILE A 72 7.77 18.76 -5.69
N SER A 73 8.54 19.64 -5.05
CA SER A 73 9.98 19.42 -4.89
C SER A 73 10.30 18.18 -4.02
N PRO A 74 11.42 17.48 -4.27
CA PRO A 74 11.85 16.37 -3.42
C PRO A 74 12.02 16.76 -1.95
N GLN A 75 12.50 17.98 -1.68
CA GLN A 75 12.58 18.51 -0.31
C GLN A 75 11.19 18.64 0.32
N ARG A 76 10.18 19.03 -0.46
CA ARG A 76 8.80 19.13 0.04
C ARG A 76 8.22 17.75 0.35
N VAL A 77 8.48 16.74 -0.48
CA VAL A 77 8.12 15.34 -0.20
C VAL A 77 8.72 14.90 1.15
N TYR A 78 10.01 15.15 1.36
CA TYR A 78 10.70 14.80 2.60
C TYR A 78 10.10 15.51 3.84
N GLN A 79 9.78 16.79 3.74
CA GLN A 79 9.14 17.53 4.82
C GLN A 79 7.75 16.96 5.17
N LEU A 80 6.95 16.65 4.15
CA LEU A 80 5.62 16.07 4.33
C LEU A 80 5.71 14.66 4.95
N GLU A 81 6.62 13.82 4.47
CA GLU A 81 6.89 12.50 5.06
C GLU A 81 7.28 12.61 6.54
N LYS A 82 8.25 13.48 6.86
CA LYS A 82 8.72 13.68 8.24
C LYS A 82 7.60 14.19 9.15
N SER A 83 6.81 15.15 8.67
CA SER A 83 5.65 15.67 9.41
C SER A 83 4.61 14.58 9.66
N ALA A 84 4.29 13.79 8.63
CA ALA A 84 3.32 12.72 8.70
C ALA A 84 3.75 11.63 9.69
N LEU A 85 4.98 11.13 9.58
CA LEU A 85 5.50 10.11 10.50
C LEU A 85 5.53 10.61 11.94
N ARG A 86 5.85 11.89 12.17
CA ARG A 86 5.79 12.48 13.53
C ARG A 86 4.38 12.43 14.10
N LYS A 87 3.37 12.83 13.31
CA LYS A 87 1.96 12.78 13.73
C LYS A 87 1.49 11.35 14.01
N LEU A 88 1.84 10.41 13.13
CA LEU A 88 1.47 9.00 13.29
C LEU A 88 2.08 8.42 14.57
N ARG A 89 3.35 8.69 14.86
CA ARG A 89 4.01 8.25 16.12
C ARG A 89 3.29 8.76 17.36
N LEU A 90 2.94 10.06 17.39
CA LEU A 90 2.22 10.67 18.50
C LEU A 90 0.83 10.04 18.70
N HIS A 91 0.11 9.78 17.61
CA HIS A 91 -1.24 9.23 17.68
C HIS A 91 -1.28 7.74 18.02
N MET A 92 -0.30 6.96 17.54
CA MET A 92 -0.23 5.53 17.80
C MET A 92 0.43 5.18 19.14
N LYS A 93 0.86 6.19 19.93
CA LYS A 93 1.58 6.02 21.21
C LYS A 93 2.76 5.03 21.09
N ILE A 94 3.45 5.06 19.95
CA ILE A 94 4.61 4.20 19.72
C ILE A 94 5.80 4.84 20.45
N ASN A 95 5.98 4.45 21.72
CA ASN A 95 7.19 4.75 22.50
C ASN A 95 8.21 3.63 22.20
N TYR A 96 9.39 3.99 21.72
CA TYR A 96 10.54 3.09 21.60
C TYR A 96 11.42 3.22 22.84
#